data_AF-A0A3C1QUM2-F1
#
_entry.id   AF-A0A3C1QUM2-F1
#
_cell.length_a   1.000
_cell.length_b   1.000
_cell.length_c   1.000
_cell.angle_alpha   90.00
_cell.angle_beta   90.00
_cell.angle_gamma   90.00
#
_symmetry.space_group_name_H-M   'P 1'
#
loop_
_entity.id
_entity.type
_entity.pdbx_description
1 polymer ?
#
loop_
_entity_poly.entity_id
_entity_poly.type
_entity_poly.pdbx_seq_one_letter_code
_entity_poly.pdbx_strand_id
1 'polypeptide(L)'
;MTMRLLLFSDVHCDATAASRLVELSERVDVVVGAGAKPFIAYTIASVTDYGAGDEVIYPVPGFPIYESQIAANVAVPVPIFLRESRGFAFDPAELEAKITGKTR
;
A
#
# COMPACT_ATOMS: atom_id res chain seq x y z
N MET A 1 18.56 19.23 30.01
CA MET A 1 17.27 19.64 29.45
C MET A 1 17.40 19.50 27.94
N THR A 2 17.13 18.31 27.41
CA THR A 2 17.37 17.98 26.00
C THR A 2 16.15 18.41 25.20
N MET A 3 16.28 19.48 24.42
CA MET A 3 15.24 19.95 23.52
C MET A 3 15.18 19.00 22.32
N ARG A 4 14.20 18.08 22.31
CA ARG A 4 13.92 17.19 21.18
C ARG A 4 13.32 18.05 20.07
N LEU A 5 14.04 18.21 18.96
CA LEU A 5 13.53 18.85 17.75
C LEU A 5 12.44 17.91 17.19
N LEU A 6 11.17 18.27 17.34
CA LEU A 6 10.06 17.51 16.77
C LEU A 6 10.10 17.68 15.24
N LEU A 7 10.41 16.61 14.53
CA LEU A 7 10.30 16.57 13.07
C LEU A 7 8.82 16.53 12.69
N PHE A 8 8.47 17.06 11.51
CA PHE A 8 7.07 17.10 11.05
C PHE A 8 6.44 15.70 10.93
N SER A 9 7.27 14.68 10.71
CA SER A 9 6.90 13.27 10.81
C SER A 9 6.33 12.93 12.18
N ASP A 10 7.01 13.33 13.26
CA ASP A 10 6.68 12.96 14.63
C ASP A 10 5.27 13.43 15.01
N VAL A 11 4.90 14.65 14.60
CA VAL A 11 3.56 15.21 14.87
C VAL A 11 2.45 14.45 14.15
N HIS A 12 2.66 14.09 12.88
CA HIS A 12 1.66 13.36 12.09
C HIS A 12 1.56 11.89 12.52
N CYS A 13 2.70 11.32 12.92
CA CYS A 13 2.83 9.97 13.47
C CYS A 13 2.00 9.83 14.75
N ASP A 14 2.21 10.71 15.74
CA ASP A 14 1.51 10.66 17.01
C ASP A 14 -0.01 10.76 16.83
N ALA A 15 -0.48 11.64 15.94
CA ALA A 15 -1.91 11.77 15.64
C ALA A 15 -2.49 10.51 14.97
N THR A 16 -1.74 9.89 14.05
CA THR A 16 -2.18 8.68 13.35
C THR A 16 -2.14 7.45 14.26
N ALA A 17 -1.08 7.30 15.06
CA ALA A 17 -0.94 6.24 16.04
C ALA A 17 -2.04 6.30 17.11
N ALA A 18 -2.31 7.49 17.66
CA ALA A 18 -3.36 7.70 18.65
C ALA A 18 -4.77 7.39 18.11
N SER A 19 -5.02 7.69 16.84
CA SER A 19 -6.32 7.40 16.20
C SER A 19 -6.49 5.93 15.81
N ARG A 20 -5.41 5.14 15.73
CA ARG A 20 -5.44 3.75 15.24
C ARG A 20 -4.96 2.69 16.24
N LEU A 21 -4.56 3.09 17.46
CA LEU A 21 -4.03 2.21 18.50
C LEU A 21 -2.84 1.35 18.03
N VAL A 22 -1.95 1.95 17.22
CA VAL A 22 -0.73 1.30 16.72
C VAL A 22 0.48 1.90 17.43
N GLU A 23 1.34 1.07 18.03
CA GLU A 23 2.66 1.53 18.52
C GLU A 23 3.61 1.72 17.34
N LEU A 24 4.31 2.86 17.31
CA LEU A 24 5.38 3.14 16.36
C LEU A 24 6.72 2.80 17.01
N SER A 25 7.60 2.12 16.28
CA SER A 25 8.93 1.79 16.79
C SER A 25 9.81 3.03 16.84
N GLU A 26 10.93 2.99 17.59
CA GLU A 26 11.91 4.09 17.61
C GLU A 26 12.68 4.27 16.29
N ARG A 27 12.46 3.41 15.28
CA ARG A 27 13.00 3.58 13.93
C ARG A 27 12.14 4.53 13.11
N VAL A 28 12.74 5.08 12.05
CA VAL A 28 12.01 5.90 11.07
C VAL A 28 11.12 4.99 10.22
N ASP A 29 9.93 4.68 10.73
CA ASP A 29 8.90 3.89 10.02
C ASP A 29 8.00 4.77 9.12
N VAL A 30 8.25 6.09 9.11
CA VAL A 30 7.43 7.07 8.40
C VAL A 30 8.25 7.89 7.44
N VAL A 31 7.78 7.89 6.18
CA VAL A 31 8.33 8.70 5.09
C VAL A 31 7.31 9.78 4.75
N VAL A 32 7.76 11.04 4.73
CA VAL A 32 6.93 12.19 4.34
C VAL A 32 7.17 12.50 2.87
N GLY A 33 6.10 12.68 2.11
CA GLY A 33 6.17 12.97 0.67
C GLY A 33 5.04 13.88 0.20
N ALA A 34 5.04 14.20 -1.09
CA ALA A 34 4.08 15.12 -1.71
C ALA A 34 2.70 14.46 -1.93
N GLY A 35 1.96 14.25 -0.85
CA GLY A 35 0.65 13.61 -0.85
C GLY A 35 0.72 12.08 -0.99
N ALA A 36 -0.44 11.42 -0.98
CA ALA A 36 -0.53 9.96 -0.93
C ALA A 36 -0.31 9.27 -2.30
N LYS A 37 -0.60 9.94 -3.42
CA LYS A 37 -0.54 9.33 -4.76
C LYS A 37 0.86 8.81 -5.14
N PRO A 38 1.96 9.57 -4.94
CA PRO A 38 3.30 9.07 -5.24
C PRO A 38 3.67 7.83 -4.45
N PHE A 39 3.16 7.69 -3.21
CA PHE A 39 3.44 6.51 -2.39
C PHE A 39 2.89 5.22 -2.95
N ILE A 40 1.82 5.24 -3.76
CA ILE A 40 1.34 4.03 -4.44
C ILE A 40 2.44 3.48 -5.36
N ALA A 41 3.09 4.36 -6.12
CA ALA A 41 4.19 3.99 -6.99
C ALA A 41 5.43 3.55 -6.19
N TYR A 42 5.78 4.29 -5.14
CA TYR A 42 6.94 3.97 -4.29
C TYR A 42 6.78 2.62 -3.59
N THR A 43 5.58 2.31 -3.10
CA THR A 43 5.30 1.02 -2.47
C THR A 43 5.48 -0.11 -3.47
N ILE A 44 4.87 -0.02 -4.65
CA ILE A 44 5.02 -1.05 -5.70
C ILE A 44 6.51 -1.25 -6.02
N ALA A 45 7.23 -0.16 -6.33
CA ALA A 45 8.65 -0.21 -6.66
C ALA A 45 9.54 -0.76 -5.54
N SER A 46 9.11 -0.68 -4.28
CA SER A 46 9.87 -1.16 -3.12
C SER A 46 9.65 -2.65 -2.82
N VAL A 47 8.55 -3.25 -3.30
CA VAL A 47 8.17 -4.64 -2.99
C VAL A 47 8.18 -5.57 -4.21
N THR A 48 8.30 -5.01 -5.42
CA THR A 48 8.40 -5.77 -6.67
C THR A 48 9.77 -5.61 -7.32
N ASP A 49 10.30 -6.69 -7.89
CA ASP A 49 11.50 -6.65 -8.71
C ASP A 49 11.16 -6.35 -10.17
N TYR A 50 11.82 -5.33 -10.75
CA TYR A 50 11.55 -4.86 -12.11
C TYR A 50 11.72 -5.98 -13.14
N GLY A 51 10.64 -6.31 -13.86
CA GLY A 51 10.64 -7.35 -14.89
C GLY A 51 10.71 -8.80 -14.39
N ALA A 52 10.66 -9.04 -13.07
CA ALA A 52 10.65 -10.39 -12.49
C ALA A 52 9.30 -11.12 -12.64
N GLY A 53 8.29 -10.42 -13.16
CA GLY A 53 6.92 -10.90 -13.28
C GLY A 53 6.21 -11.03 -11.94
N ASP A 54 6.56 -10.17 -10.96
CA ASP A 54 5.86 -10.12 -9.68
C ASP A 54 4.41 -9.66 -9.88
N GLU A 55 3.49 -10.29 -9.17
CA GLU A 55 2.05 -10.07 -9.28
C GLU A 55 1.57 -9.17 -8.16
N VAL A 56 0.81 -8.13 -8.49
CA VAL A 56 0.21 -7.21 -7.52
C VAL A 56 -1.31 -7.29 -7.64
N ILE A 57 -1.94 -7.74 -6.56
CA ILE A 57 -3.41 -7.88 -6.49
C ILE A 57 -4.03 -6.52 -6.15
N TYR A 58 -5.05 -6.10 -6.90
CA TYR A 58 -5.71 -4.80 -6.70
C TYR A 58 -7.23 -4.85 -6.93
N PRO A 59 -8.02 -4.01 -6.24
CA PRO A 59 -9.48 -4.06 -6.32
C PRO A 59 -10.05 -3.43 -7.60
N VAL A 60 -11.13 -4.02 -8.12
CA VAL A 60 -11.96 -3.49 -9.21
C VAL A 60 -13.44 -3.56 -8.82
N PRO A 61 -14.20 -2.45 -8.77
CA PRO A 61 -13.77 -1.08 -8.98
C PRO A 61 -12.78 -0.60 -7.90
N GLY A 62 -11.85 0.27 -8.29
CA GLY A 62 -10.81 0.81 -7.42
C GLY A 62 -10.28 2.13 -7.96
N PHE A 63 -9.30 2.73 -7.27
CA PHE A 63 -8.66 3.94 -7.77
C PHE A 63 -7.83 3.62 -9.03
N PRO A 64 -8.06 4.27 -10.20
CA PRO A 64 -7.43 3.87 -11.46
C PRO A 64 -5.90 3.91 -11.48
N ILE A 65 -5.29 4.57 -10.50
CA ILE A 65 -3.84 4.66 -10.41
C ILE A 65 -3.19 3.31 -10.05
N TYR A 66 -3.90 2.36 -9.42
CA TYR A 66 -3.32 1.09 -9.02
C TYR A 66 -2.79 0.32 -10.22
N GLU A 67 -3.67 -0.01 -11.16
CA GLU A 67 -3.32 -0.76 -12.37
C GLU A 67 -2.23 -0.07 -13.19
N SER A 68 -2.38 1.25 -13.41
CA SER A 68 -1.40 2.00 -14.21
C SER A 68 -0.02 2.08 -13.56
N GLN A 69 0.08 2.20 -12.23
CA GLN A 69 1.38 2.20 -11.55
C GLN A 69 1.99 0.80 -11.43
N ILE A 70 1.18 -0.26 -11.32
CA ILE A 70 1.68 -1.64 -11.37
C ILE A 70 2.34 -1.89 -12.73
N ALA A 71 1.62 -1.57 -13.82
CA ALA A 71 2.12 -1.72 -15.18
C ALA A 71 3.36 -0.84 -15.45
N ALA A 72 3.38 0.41 -14.95
CA ALA A 72 4.53 1.30 -15.10
C ALA A 72 5.81 0.77 -14.42
N ASN A 73 5.68 -0.05 -13.38
CA ASN A 73 6.81 -0.72 -12.71
C ASN A 73 7.13 -2.11 -13.30
N VAL A 74 6.50 -2.48 -14.43
CA VAL A 74 6.71 -3.77 -15.11
C VAL A 74 6.40 -4.97 -14.20
N ALA A 75 5.45 -4.77 -13.28
CA ALA A 75 4.81 -5.83 -12.51
C ALA A 75 3.49 -6.25 -13.20
N VAL A 76 2.94 -7.39 -12.78
CA VAL A 76 1.73 -8.00 -13.35
C VAL A 76 0.51 -7.57 -12.53
N PRO A 77 -0.42 -6.77 -13.09
CA PRO A 77 -1.65 -6.40 -12.38
C PRO A 77 -2.62 -7.58 -12.34
N VAL A 78 -3.04 -7.97 -11.13
CA VAL A 78 -4.02 -9.05 -10.91
C VAL A 78 -5.29 -8.48 -10.27
N PRO A 79 -6.39 -8.31 -11.04
CA PRO A 79 -7.60 -7.70 -10.49
C PRO A 79 -8.34 -8.66 -9.55
N ILE A 80 -8.89 -8.15 -8.45
CA ILE A 80 -9.92 -8.80 -7.62
C ILE A 80 -11.22 -8.01 -7.69
N PHE A 81 -12.33 -8.68 -8.06
CA PHE A 81 -13.57 -7.99 -8.38
C PHE A 81 -14.46 -7.81 -7.15
N LEU A 82 -14.66 -6.56 -6.75
CA LEU A 82 -15.55 -6.16 -5.67
C LEU A 82 -17.00 -6.14 -6.17
N ARG A 83 -17.86 -6.95 -5.55
CA ARG A 83 -19.24 -7.15 -5.98
C ARG A 83 -20.19 -6.31 -5.13
N GLU A 84 -21.16 -5.66 -5.78
CA GLU A 84 -22.19 -4.87 -5.10
C GLU A 84 -22.97 -5.70 -4.07
N SER A 85 -23.25 -6.97 -4.37
CA SER A 85 -23.94 -7.90 -3.46
C SER A 85 -23.19 -8.15 -2.14
N ARG A 86 -21.90 -7.81 -2.06
CA ARG A 86 -21.06 -7.90 -0.86
C ARG A 86 -20.73 -6.51 -0.27
N GLY A 87 -21.46 -5.47 -0.69
CA GLY A 87 -21.15 -4.09 -0.31
C GLY A 87 -19.78 -3.63 -0.79
N PHE A 88 -19.32 -4.16 -1.94
CA PHE A 88 -17.98 -3.95 -2.48
C PHE A 88 -16.83 -4.44 -1.58
N ALA A 89 -17.09 -5.34 -0.62
CA ALA A 89 -16.01 -6.07 0.03
C ALA A 89 -15.45 -7.15 -0.92
N PHE A 90 -14.14 -7.42 -0.81
CA PHE A 90 -13.54 -8.53 -1.54
C PHE A 90 -13.99 -9.88 -0.95
N ASP A 91 -13.93 -10.93 -1.76
CA ASP A 91 -14.16 -12.30 -1.30
C ASP A 91 -12.83 -12.93 -0.86
N PRO A 92 -12.67 -13.34 0.41
CA PRO A 92 -11.44 -13.98 0.88
C PRO A 92 -11.06 -15.24 0.08
N ALA A 93 -12.04 -16.02 -0.39
CA ALA A 93 -11.76 -17.21 -1.20
C ALA A 93 -11.25 -16.84 -2.61
N GLU A 94 -11.76 -15.76 -3.19
CA GLU A 94 -11.25 -15.23 -4.47
C GLU A 94 -9.82 -14.67 -4.30
N LEU A 95 -9.54 -14.03 -3.16
CA LEU A 95 -8.20 -13.55 -2.83
C LEU A 95 -7.22 -14.72 -2.68
N GLU A 96 -7.56 -15.73 -1.90
CA GLU A 96 -6.72 -16.92 -1.69
C GLU A 96 -6.40 -17.62 -3.01
N ALA A 97 -7.39 -17.79 -3.89
CA ALA A 97 -7.20 -18.42 -5.20
C ALA A 97 -6.30 -17.60 -6.17
N LYS A 98 -6.11 -16.30 -5.92
CA LYS A 98 -5.26 -15.42 -6.74
C LYS A 98 -3.82 -15.33 -6.22
N ILE A 99 -3.55 -15.75 -4.99
CA ILE A 99 -2.20 -15.71 -4.43
C ILE A 99 -1.37 -16.82 -5.07
N THR A 100 -0.20 -16.44 -5.59
CA THR A 100 0.78 -17.34 -6.18
C THR A 100 2.16 -17.12 -5.54
N GLY A 101 3.16 -17.93 -5.92
CA GLY A 101 4.55 -17.67 -5.51
C GLY A 101 5.14 -16.36 -6.03
N LYS A 102 4.49 -15.72 -7.01
CA LYS A 102 4.87 -14.43 -7.59
C LYS A 102 4.16 -13.24 -6.96
N THR A 103 3.17 -13.46 -6.10
CA THR A 103 2.45 -12.36 -5.44
C THR A 103 3.36 -11.61 -4.46
N ARG A 104 3.30 -10.28 -4.48
CA ARG A 104 4.02 -9.37 -3.59
C ARG A 104 3.07 -8.37 -2.92
#